data_AF-A0AAX0H8N3-F1
#
_entry.id   AF-A0AAX0H8N3-F1
#
_cell.length_a   1.000
_cell.length_b   1.000
_cell.length_c   1.000
_cell.angle_alpha   90.00
_cell.angle_beta   90.00
_cell.angle_gamma   90.00
#
_symmetry.space_group_name_H-M   'P 1'
#
loop_
_entity.id
_entity.type
_entity.pdbx_description
1 polymer ?
#
loop_
_entity_poly.entity_id
_entity_poly.type
_entity_poly.pdbx_seq_one_letter_code
_entity_poly.pdbx_strand_id
1 'polypeptide(L)'
;DGFKGDGYIKNVEKLELSNTTSIGRSFNAKDVAGLKTVALNSEKGIEVKNLANIVDVELTNLKADKFSIDAMYANKVLDSASGVKDTQNLKVNGVGAKDKAVALTAEKIEVLNLNTIGEASFLKDVNVENVSVKGSANLSLTTGLKTTTLDASSFGGALDADLSASDKLNTVKGGNGNDKITIGTNVANVNVDGG
;
A
#
# COMPACT_ATOMS: atom_id res chain seq x y z
N ASP A 1 -21.00 -0.64 -19.03
CA ASP A 1 -22.28 -1.21 -18.58
C ASP A 1 -22.03 -2.54 -17.87
N GLY A 2 -22.49 -2.65 -16.63
CA GLY A 2 -22.34 -3.85 -15.78
C GLY A 2 -23.51 -4.81 -15.91
N PHE A 3 -23.73 -5.65 -14.89
CA PHE A 3 -24.87 -6.55 -14.81
C PHE A 3 -26.20 -5.77 -14.90
N LYS A 4 -27.16 -6.28 -15.68
CA LYS A 4 -28.55 -5.78 -15.70
C LYS A 4 -29.38 -6.58 -14.71
N GLY A 5 -30.23 -5.92 -13.93
CA GLY A 5 -31.05 -6.55 -12.89
C GLY A 5 -30.24 -6.95 -11.65
N ASP A 6 -30.66 -8.02 -10.99
CA ASP A 6 -30.09 -8.62 -9.77
C ASP A 6 -28.88 -9.54 -10.05
N GLY A 7 -28.13 -9.26 -11.11
CA GLY A 7 -26.92 -10.01 -11.45
C GLY A 7 -25.78 -9.69 -10.49
N TYR A 8 -25.22 -10.72 -9.85
CA TYR A 8 -24.06 -10.62 -8.95
C TYR A 8 -23.04 -11.72 -9.27
N ILE A 9 -21.76 -11.44 -9.00
CA ILE A 9 -20.71 -12.46 -8.98
C ILE A 9 -20.52 -12.92 -7.54
N LYS A 10 -20.66 -14.23 -7.30
CA LYS A 10 -20.37 -14.88 -6.01
C LYS A 10 -19.25 -15.91 -6.15
N ASN A 11 -18.68 -16.32 -5.03
CA ASN A 11 -17.65 -17.36 -4.94
C ASN A 11 -16.39 -17.00 -5.75
N VAL A 12 -16.02 -15.72 -5.74
CA VAL A 12 -14.75 -15.25 -6.29
C VAL A 12 -13.92 -14.72 -5.13
N GLU A 13 -12.88 -15.45 -4.75
CA GLU A 13 -11.96 -15.01 -3.70
C GLU A 13 -10.83 -14.13 -4.25
N LYS A 14 -10.45 -14.30 -5.51
CA LYS A 14 -9.36 -13.54 -6.14
C LYS A 14 -9.81 -12.92 -7.46
N LEU A 15 -9.61 -11.61 -7.58
CA LEU A 15 -9.74 -10.88 -8.83
C LEU A 15 -8.35 -10.54 -9.36
N GLU A 16 -7.99 -11.07 -10.53
CA GLU A 16 -6.73 -10.76 -11.21
C GLU A 16 -7.01 -9.94 -12.47
N LEU A 17 -6.40 -8.75 -12.55
CA LEU A 17 -6.54 -7.85 -13.69
C LEU A 17 -5.18 -7.50 -14.25
N SER A 18 -5.02 -7.68 -15.56
CA SER A 18 -3.82 -7.29 -16.30
C SER A 18 -4.18 -6.25 -17.36
N ASN A 19 -3.40 -5.18 -17.44
CA ASN A 19 -3.56 -4.14 -18.46
C ASN A 19 -2.21 -3.86 -19.12
N THR A 20 -2.08 -4.34 -20.35
CA THR A 20 -0.93 -4.17 -21.24
C THR A 20 -1.10 -3.00 -22.21
N THR A 21 -2.21 -2.27 -22.12
CA THR A 21 -2.47 -1.12 -23.00
C THR A 21 -1.78 0.15 -22.50
N SER A 22 -1.65 1.14 -23.38
CA SER A 22 -0.95 2.39 -23.08
C SER A 22 -1.74 3.37 -22.20
N ILE A 23 -2.97 3.04 -21.82
CA ILE A 23 -3.85 3.88 -21.01
C ILE A 23 -4.38 3.13 -19.80
N GLY A 24 -4.68 3.88 -18.73
CA GLY A 24 -5.28 3.33 -17.52
C GLY A 24 -6.66 2.71 -17.78
N ARG A 25 -7.00 1.71 -16.98
CA ARG A 25 -8.31 1.04 -17.02
C ARG A 25 -8.97 1.11 -15.66
N SER A 26 -10.29 0.94 -15.63
CA SER A 26 -11.03 0.82 -14.38
C SER A 26 -11.91 -0.42 -14.39
N PHE A 27 -11.98 -1.10 -13.26
CA PHE A 27 -12.92 -2.18 -12.98
C PHE A 27 -13.81 -1.78 -11.81
N ASN A 28 -15.13 -1.85 -12.00
CA ASN A 28 -16.09 -1.59 -10.94
C ASN A 28 -16.49 -2.93 -10.32
N ALA A 29 -16.05 -3.17 -9.08
CA ALA A 29 -16.33 -4.38 -8.31
C ALA A 29 -17.66 -4.32 -7.56
N LYS A 30 -18.52 -3.34 -7.87
CA LYS A 30 -19.89 -3.29 -7.35
C LYS A 30 -20.59 -4.63 -7.66
N ASP A 31 -21.23 -5.19 -6.63
CA ASP A 31 -21.97 -6.45 -6.67
C ASP A 31 -21.09 -7.70 -6.94
N VAL A 32 -19.77 -7.59 -6.69
CA VAL A 32 -18.84 -8.72 -6.56
C VAL A 32 -18.61 -8.99 -5.07
N ALA A 33 -19.06 -10.16 -4.60
CA ALA A 33 -18.99 -10.53 -3.18
C ALA A 33 -17.96 -11.63 -2.93
N GLY A 34 -17.33 -11.60 -1.76
CA GLY A 34 -16.43 -12.64 -1.27
C GLY A 34 -14.96 -12.48 -1.68
N LEU A 35 -14.59 -11.36 -2.30
CA LEU A 35 -13.20 -11.07 -2.64
C LEU A 35 -12.35 -10.99 -1.37
N LYS A 36 -11.20 -11.66 -1.43
CA LYS A 36 -10.13 -11.62 -0.42
C LYS A 36 -8.88 -10.97 -0.98
N THR A 37 -8.67 -11.06 -2.29
CA THR A 37 -7.48 -10.53 -2.95
C THR A 37 -7.82 -9.87 -4.28
N VAL A 38 -7.18 -8.75 -4.55
CA VAL A 38 -7.17 -8.07 -5.84
C VAL A 38 -5.73 -7.95 -6.32
N ALA A 39 -5.40 -8.61 -7.43
CA ALA A 39 -4.08 -8.57 -8.03
C ALA A 39 -4.11 -7.76 -9.33
N LEU A 40 -3.29 -6.70 -9.38
CA LEU A 40 -3.22 -5.73 -10.46
C LEU A 40 -1.84 -5.76 -11.09
N ASN A 41 -1.79 -6.07 -12.39
CA ASN A 41 -0.56 -6.06 -13.17
C ASN A 41 -0.68 -5.06 -14.32
N SER A 42 -0.07 -3.88 -14.17
CA SER A 42 -0.11 -2.86 -15.22
C SER A 42 0.85 -1.71 -14.98
N GLU A 43 1.65 -1.38 -16.00
CA GLU A 43 2.49 -0.17 -16.00
C GLU A 43 1.68 1.12 -15.90
N LYS A 44 0.56 1.20 -16.61
CA LYS A 44 -0.28 2.41 -16.68
C LYS A 44 -1.36 2.47 -15.61
N GLY A 45 -1.50 1.40 -14.84
CA GLY A 45 -2.44 1.30 -13.73
C GLY A 45 -3.79 0.71 -14.10
N ILE A 46 -4.43 0.16 -13.08
CA ILE A 46 -5.80 -0.33 -13.08
C ILE A 46 -6.45 0.23 -11.81
N GLU A 47 -7.54 0.94 -11.96
CA GLU A 47 -8.36 1.39 -10.84
C GLU A 47 -9.44 0.34 -10.57
N VAL A 48 -9.40 -0.31 -9.42
CA VAL A 48 -10.56 -1.06 -8.91
C VAL A 48 -11.39 -0.11 -8.07
N LYS A 49 -12.72 -0.18 -8.15
CA LYS A 49 -13.66 0.68 -7.39
C LYS A 49 -14.77 -0.15 -6.76
N ASN A 50 -15.36 0.36 -5.68
CA ASN A 50 -16.52 -0.19 -5.01
C ASN A 50 -16.34 -1.62 -4.47
N LEU A 51 -15.14 -1.96 -3.98
CA LEU A 51 -14.95 -3.18 -3.19
C LEU A 51 -15.79 -3.11 -1.90
N ALA A 52 -16.50 -4.19 -1.59
CA ALA A 52 -17.45 -4.25 -0.48
C ALA A 52 -16.80 -4.50 0.90
N ASN A 53 -15.53 -4.90 0.91
CA ASN A 53 -14.74 -5.19 2.11
C ASN A 53 -13.26 -4.92 1.84
N ILE A 54 -12.47 -4.76 2.90
CA ILE A 54 -11.01 -4.70 2.81
C ILE A 54 -10.48 -6.04 2.26
N VAL A 55 -9.57 -5.97 1.30
CA VAL A 55 -8.94 -7.12 0.64
C VAL A 55 -7.42 -6.96 0.64
N ASP A 56 -6.70 -8.05 0.46
CA ASP A 56 -5.29 -7.99 0.11
C ASP A 56 -5.12 -7.40 -1.29
N VAL A 57 -4.18 -6.47 -1.45
CA VAL A 57 -3.88 -5.85 -2.75
C VAL A 57 -2.50 -6.28 -3.19
N GLU A 58 -2.39 -6.82 -4.41
CA GLU A 58 -1.11 -7.13 -5.06
C GLU A 58 -0.90 -6.18 -6.23
N LEU A 59 0.19 -5.40 -6.22
CA LEU A 59 0.59 -4.52 -7.31
C LEU A 59 1.85 -5.06 -7.97
N THR A 60 1.76 -5.29 -9.28
CA THR A 60 2.88 -5.71 -10.11
C THR A 60 3.12 -4.71 -11.23
N ASN A 61 4.38 -4.29 -11.38
CA ASN A 61 4.86 -3.44 -12.46
C ASN A 61 4.14 -2.09 -12.59
N LEU A 62 3.56 -1.54 -11.52
CA LEU A 62 2.86 -0.25 -11.59
C LEU A 62 3.85 0.92 -11.74
N LYS A 63 3.77 1.69 -12.82
CA LYS A 63 4.63 2.85 -13.12
C LYS A 63 3.85 4.17 -13.27
N ALA A 64 2.62 4.21 -12.76
CA ALA A 64 1.81 5.42 -12.72
C ALA A 64 2.29 6.39 -11.62
N ASP A 65 1.99 7.67 -11.75
CA ASP A 65 2.42 8.69 -10.77
C ASP A 65 1.78 8.48 -9.39
N LYS A 66 0.59 7.89 -9.35
CA LYS A 66 -0.20 7.69 -8.13
C LYS A 66 -1.00 6.38 -8.15
N PHE A 67 -1.26 5.86 -6.96
CA PHE A 67 -2.20 4.78 -6.69
C PHE A 67 -3.00 5.12 -5.42
N SER A 68 -4.31 4.89 -5.44
CA SER A 68 -5.17 5.19 -4.28
C SER A 68 -5.85 3.93 -3.77
N ILE A 69 -5.49 3.53 -2.55
CA ILE A 69 -6.19 2.49 -1.79
C ILE A 69 -7.56 3.02 -1.35
N ASP A 70 -7.62 4.28 -0.92
CA ASP A 70 -8.86 4.92 -0.44
C ASP A 70 -9.99 4.91 -1.49
N ALA A 71 -9.63 4.99 -2.78
CA ALA A 71 -10.57 5.00 -3.90
C ALA A 71 -11.06 3.60 -4.31
N MET A 72 -10.46 2.52 -3.77
CA MET A 72 -10.82 1.15 -4.14
C MET A 72 -12.13 0.70 -3.52
N TYR A 73 -12.43 1.20 -2.34
CA TYR A 73 -13.49 0.68 -1.50
C TYR A 73 -14.79 1.47 -1.63
N ALA A 74 -15.91 0.78 -1.43
CA ALA A 74 -17.20 1.43 -1.28
C ALA A 74 -17.23 2.31 -0.01
N ASN A 75 -18.18 3.24 0.04
CA ASN A 75 -18.35 4.13 1.19
C ASN A 75 -18.48 3.33 2.50
N LYS A 76 -17.83 3.83 3.57
CA LYS A 76 -17.82 3.27 4.94
C LYS A 76 -17.16 1.90 5.09
N VAL A 77 -16.48 1.37 4.06
CA VAL A 77 -15.64 0.18 4.23
C VAL A 77 -14.37 0.52 4.99
N LEU A 78 -13.79 1.68 4.70
CA LEU A 78 -12.74 2.30 5.51
C LEU A 78 -13.45 3.28 6.45
N ASP A 79 -13.69 2.86 7.69
CA ASP A 79 -14.42 3.62 8.71
C ASP A 79 -13.75 3.49 10.08
N SER A 80 -12.75 4.34 10.27
CA SER A 80 -12.01 4.49 11.52
C SER A 80 -12.87 4.99 12.69
N ALA A 81 -14.12 5.41 12.46
CA ALA A 81 -15.04 5.79 13.53
C ALA A 81 -15.50 4.60 14.38
N SER A 82 -15.29 3.36 13.93
CA SER A 82 -15.61 2.14 14.68
C SER A 82 -14.68 1.85 15.86
N GLY A 83 -13.58 2.61 16.00
CA GLY A 83 -12.53 2.36 17.00
C GLY A 83 -11.62 1.17 16.67
N VAL A 84 -11.91 0.45 15.58
CA VAL A 84 -11.04 -0.58 15.00
C VAL A 84 -10.19 0.07 13.92
N LYS A 85 -8.88 -0.21 13.94
CA LYS A 85 -7.95 0.28 12.92
C LYS A 85 -8.15 -0.48 11.61
N ASP A 86 -8.35 0.24 10.52
CA ASP A 86 -8.41 -0.35 9.20
C ASP A 86 -6.99 -0.75 8.76
N THR A 87 -6.84 -2.02 8.38
CA THR A 87 -5.55 -2.63 8.03
C THR A 87 -5.51 -3.03 6.55
N GLN A 88 -4.60 -2.44 5.79
CA GLN A 88 -4.35 -2.84 4.40
C GLN A 88 -3.10 -3.72 4.30
N ASN A 89 -3.25 -4.91 3.73
CA ASN A 89 -2.11 -5.69 3.26
C ASN A 89 -1.82 -5.36 1.80
N LEU A 90 -0.62 -4.84 1.53
CA LEU A 90 -0.19 -4.44 0.20
C LEU A 90 1.09 -5.19 -0.18
N LYS A 91 1.00 -6.02 -1.21
CA LYS A 91 2.14 -6.70 -1.81
C LYS A 91 2.58 -5.95 -3.05
N VAL A 92 3.88 -5.68 -3.17
CA VAL A 92 4.45 -4.93 -4.30
C VAL A 92 5.58 -5.69 -4.98
N ASN A 93 5.60 -5.64 -6.31
CA ASN A 93 6.64 -6.21 -7.16
C ASN A 93 6.95 -5.24 -8.30
N GLY A 94 8.12 -4.60 -8.28
CA GLY A 94 8.50 -3.64 -9.31
C GLY A 94 7.56 -2.44 -9.41
N VAL A 95 7.08 -1.90 -8.28
CA VAL A 95 6.23 -0.70 -8.28
C VAL A 95 7.09 0.55 -8.28
N GLY A 96 6.84 1.49 -9.20
CA GLY A 96 7.59 2.73 -9.35
C GLY A 96 9.02 2.52 -9.88
N ALA A 97 9.81 3.60 -9.81
CA ALA A 97 11.24 3.62 -10.09
C ALA A 97 11.91 4.71 -9.23
N LYS A 98 13.24 4.68 -9.11
CA LYS A 98 14.03 5.61 -8.28
C LYS A 98 13.65 7.09 -8.46
N ASP A 99 13.51 7.53 -9.71
CA ASP A 99 13.17 8.93 -10.02
C ASP A 99 11.67 9.15 -10.26
N LYS A 100 10.87 8.08 -10.16
CA LYS A 100 9.42 8.04 -10.42
C LYS A 100 8.72 7.11 -9.43
N ALA A 101 8.88 7.40 -8.15
CA ALA A 101 8.17 6.69 -7.10
C ALA A 101 6.66 6.93 -7.21
N VAL A 102 5.87 5.89 -6.92
CA VAL A 102 4.40 5.97 -6.96
C VAL A 102 3.91 6.61 -5.68
N ALA A 103 3.13 7.69 -5.80
CA ALA A 103 2.43 8.27 -4.65
C ALA A 103 1.30 7.34 -4.20
N LEU A 104 1.31 6.90 -2.94
CA LEU A 104 0.31 6.00 -2.39
C LEU A 104 -0.69 6.75 -1.51
N THR A 105 -1.91 6.96 -2.00
CA THR A 105 -2.99 7.55 -1.20
C THR A 105 -3.68 6.46 -0.38
N ALA A 106 -3.49 6.52 0.93
CA ALA A 106 -4.02 5.57 1.91
C ALA A 106 -4.38 6.28 3.23
N GLU A 107 -5.04 7.44 3.14
CA GLU A 107 -5.27 8.29 4.31
C GLU A 107 -6.38 7.79 5.22
N LYS A 108 -7.21 6.88 4.74
CA LYS A 108 -8.37 6.31 5.45
C LYS A 108 -8.07 4.97 6.13
N ILE A 109 -6.81 4.51 6.10
CA ILE A 109 -6.35 3.35 6.87
C ILE A 109 -5.38 3.78 7.96
N GLU A 110 -5.31 3.02 9.04
CA GLU A 110 -4.39 3.27 10.15
C GLU A 110 -3.20 2.31 10.15
N VAL A 111 -3.30 1.16 9.48
CA VAL A 111 -2.25 0.15 9.41
C VAL A 111 -2.00 -0.26 7.97
N LEU A 112 -0.75 -0.14 7.52
CA LEU A 112 -0.30 -0.62 6.21
C LEU A 112 0.76 -1.71 6.42
N ASN A 113 0.48 -2.91 5.93
CA ASN A 113 1.43 -4.02 5.90
C ASN A 113 1.98 -4.17 4.48
N LEU A 114 3.22 -3.73 4.26
CA LEU A 114 3.92 -3.85 2.99
C LEU A 114 4.67 -5.17 2.90
N ASN A 115 4.50 -5.87 1.78
CA ASN A 115 5.25 -7.08 1.45
C ASN A 115 5.92 -6.92 0.08
N THR A 116 7.23 -6.77 0.04
CA THR A 116 7.94 -6.64 -1.24
C THR A 116 8.45 -7.99 -1.74
N ILE A 117 8.30 -8.24 -3.04
CA ILE A 117 8.80 -9.44 -3.69
C ILE A 117 9.41 -9.10 -5.05
N GLY A 118 10.28 -9.97 -5.56
CA GLY A 118 10.81 -9.84 -6.92
C GLY A 118 11.65 -8.57 -7.10
N GLU A 119 11.13 -7.63 -7.88
CA GLU A 119 11.81 -6.38 -8.21
C GLU A 119 11.64 -5.29 -7.14
N ALA A 120 12.65 -4.43 -7.03
CA ALA A 120 12.63 -3.29 -6.12
C ALA A 120 11.42 -2.38 -6.35
N SER A 121 10.87 -1.83 -5.27
CA SER A 121 9.71 -0.94 -5.32
C SER A 121 10.01 0.43 -4.69
N PHE A 122 9.34 1.47 -5.19
CA PHE A 122 9.55 2.87 -4.87
C PHE A 122 8.19 3.53 -4.62
N LEU A 123 7.90 3.80 -3.36
CA LEU A 123 6.65 4.40 -2.89
C LEU A 123 6.94 5.74 -2.20
N LYS A 124 6.04 6.70 -2.37
CA LYS A 124 6.11 7.99 -1.69
C LYS A 124 4.74 8.40 -1.17
N ASP A 125 4.73 9.44 -0.35
CA ASP A 125 3.54 10.06 0.22
C ASP A 125 2.68 9.08 1.06
N VAL A 126 3.31 8.06 1.66
CA VAL A 126 2.62 7.06 2.49
C VAL A 126 2.24 7.66 3.84
N ASN A 127 1.01 8.16 3.93
CA ASN A 127 0.51 8.89 5.10
C ASN A 127 -0.40 8.00 5.99
N VAL A 128 0.19 6.98 6.61
CA VAL A 128 -0.50 5.96 7.44
C VAL A 128 0.13 5.92 8.84
N GLU A 129 -0.67 5.70 9.89
CA GLU A 129 -0.19 5.74 11.28
C GLU A 129 0.86 4.66 11.59
N ASN A 130 0.63 3.42 11.16
CA ASN A 130 1.50 2.29 11.41
C ASN A 130 1.89 1.61 10.10
N VAL A 131 3.18 1.54 9.82
CA VAL A 131 3.71 0.88 8.62
C VAL A 131 4.56 -0.31 9.04
N SER A 132 4.21 -1.51 8.58
CA SER A 132 5.08 -2.69 8.69
C SER A 132 5.63 -3.06 7.32
N VAL A 133 6.89 -3.51 7.29
CA VAL A 133 7.56 -3.93 6.05
C VAL A 133 8.12 -5.33 6.24
N LYS A 134 7.83 -6.19 5.28
CA LYS A 134 8.41 -7.54 5.15
C LYS A 134 8.71 -7.86 3.69
N GLY A 135 9.33 -9.01 3.48
CA GLY A 135 9.72 -9.47 2.14
C GLY A 135 11.21 -9.35 1.91
N SER A 136 11.63 -9.52 0.66
CA SER A 136 13.05 -9.66 0.30
C SER A 136 13.51 -8.72 -0.81
N ALA A 137 12.60 -8.05 -1.52
CA ALA A 137 12.97 -7.09 -2.56
C ALA A 137 13.20 -5.70 -1.95
N ASN A 138 14.17 -4.95 -2.45
CA ASN A 138 14.47 -3.62 -1.92
C ASN A 138 13.27 -2.66 -1.97
N LEU A 139 13.18 -1.77 -1.00
CA LEU A 139 12.11 -0.80 -0.89
C LEU A 139 12.68 0.61 -0.66
N SER A 140 12.23 1.55 -1.48
CA SER A 140 12.31 2.98 -1.15
C SER A 140 10.92 3.47 -0.73
N LEU A 141 10.85 4.15 0.40
CA LEU A 141 9.60 4.55 1.03
C LEU A 141 9.73 5.96 1.62
N THR A 142 8.89 6.90 1.18
CA THR A 142 8.70 8.19 1.88
C THR A 142 7.34 8.20 2.57
N THR A 143 7.31 8.57 3.85
CA THR A 143 6.08 8.65 4.65
C THR A 143 5.59 10.09 4.85
N GLY A 144 4.36 10.22 5.34
CA GLY A 144 3.72 11.49 5.69
C GLY A 144 3.68 11.77 7.20
N LEU A 145 3.05 12.89 7.55
CA LEU A 145 2.91 13.38 8.93
C LEU A 145 2.24 12.38 9.90
N LYS A 146 1.30 11.55 9.41
CA LYS A 146 0.55 10.62 10.27
C LYS A 146 1.39 9.48 10.82
N THR A 147 2.50 9.14 10.18
CA THR A 147 3.27 7.96 10.55
C THR A 147 3.88 8.12 11.94
N THR A 148 3.58 7.17 12.81
CA THR A 148 4.10 7.09 14.17
C THR A 148 4.99 5.87 14.36
N THR A 149 4.80 4.82 13.55
CA THR A 149 5.60 3.62 13.62
C THR A 149 6.02 3.12 12.24
N LEU A 150 7.29 2.73 12.14
CA LEU A 150 7.83 1.89 11.08
C LEU A 150 8.41 0.63 11.72
N ASP A 151 7.91 -0.54 11.36
CA ASP A 151 8.48 -1.83 11.77
C ASP A 151 8.89 -2.65 10.56
N ALA A 152 10.19 -2.64 10.25
CA ALA A 152 10.81 -3.46 9.21
C ALA A 152 11.63 -4.62 9.78
N SER A 153 11.46 -4.99 11.06
CA SER A 153 12.32 -5.98 11.74
C SER A 153 12.40 -7.36 11.05
N SER A 154 11.37 -7.73 10.28
CA SER A 154 11.33 -8.98 9.50
C SER A 154 11.77 -8.83 8.04
N PHE A 155 12.18 -7.63 7.63
CA PHE A 155 12.52 -7.31 6.25
C PHE A 155 13.92 -7.84 5.90
N GLY A 156 14.04 -8.48 4.74
CA GLY A 156 15.31 -9.03 4.24
C GLY A 156 15.90 -8.28 3.04
N GLY A 157 15.16 -7.34 2.45
CA GLY A 157 15.68 -6.44 1.42
C GLY A 157 16.35 -5.21 2.05
N ALA A 158 17.05 -4.42 1.23
CA ALA A 158 17.53 -3.11 1.69
C ALA A 158 16.38 -2.09 1.70
N LEU A 159 16.26 -1.35 2.80
CA LEU A 159 15.27 -0.29 3.00
C LEU A 159 15.92 1.09 2.87
N ASP A 160 15.37 1.96 2.00
CA ASP A 160 15.64 3.40 2.01
C ASP A 160 14.35 4.13 2.43
N ALA A 161 14.21 4.37 3.73
CA ALA A 161 13.03 5.00 4.32
C ALA A 161 13.31 6.46 4.67
N ASP A 162 12.45 7.36 4.18
CA ASP A 162 12.42 8.77 4.56
C ASP A 162 11.17 9.05 5.39
N LEU A 163 11.39 9.24 6.69
CA LEU A 163 10.39 9.55 7.71
C LEU A 163 10.49 11.01 8.16
N SER A 164 11.21 11.87 7.43
CA SER A 164 11.52 13.24 7.85
C SER A 164 10.29 14.14 8.04
N ALA A 165 9.19 13.82 7.35
CA ALA A 165 7.92 14.51 7.50
C ALA A 165 7.15 14.15 8.78
N SER A 166 7.46 13.00 9.41
CA SER A 166 6.69 12.49 10.55
C SER A 166 7.16 13.14 11.86
N ASP A 167 6.32 13.95 12.49
CA ASP A 167 6.65 14.70 13.72
C ASP A 167 6.32 13.95 15.02
N LYS A 168 5.63 12.81 14.93
CA LYS A 168 5.15 11.99 16.05
C LYS A 168 5.64 10.54 16.01
N LEU A 169 6.84 10.31 15.47
CA LEU A 169 7.43 8.98 15.47
C LEU A 169 7.70 8.49 16.89
N ASN A 170 7.17 7.31 17.21
CA ASN A 170 7.38 6.62 18.47
C ASN A 170 8.44 5.52 18.33
N THR A 171 8.33 4.71 17.27
CA THR A 171 9.18 3.54 17.07
C THR A 171 9.58 3.42 15.61
N VAL A 172 10.86 3.20 15.37
CA VAL A 172 11.43 2.93 14.05
C VAL A 172 12.32 1.71 14.18
N LYS A 173 12.01 0.65 13.43
CA LYS A 173 12.87 -0.54 13.32
C LYS A 173 13.27 -0.77 11.87
N GLY A 174 14.57 -0.82 11.63
CA GLY A 174 15.14 -1.37 10.40
C GLY A 174 14.95 -2.89 10.32
N GLY A 175 15.30 -3.45 9.17
CA GLY A 175 15.38 -4.87 8.92
C GLY A 175 16.82 -5.35 8.79
N ASN A 176 16.99 -6.55 8.25
CA ASN A 176 18.28 -7.24 8.18
C ASN A 176 19.13 -6.82 6.98
N GLY A 177 18.67 -5.83 6.21
CA GLY A 177 19.31 -5.33 5.00
C GLY A 177 20.31 -4.20 5.26
N ASN A 178 20.89 -3.67 4.19
CA ASN A 178 21.66 -2.43 4.25
C ASN A 178 20.69 -1.25 4.27
N ASP A 179 20.18 -0.95 5.45
CA ASP A 179 19.11 0.01 5.62
C ASP A 179 19.62 1.44 5.79
N LYS A 180 18.87 2.36 5.19
CA LYS A 180 19.04 3.81 5.32
C LYS A 180 17.72 4.38 5.78
N ILE A 181 17.72 4.93 6.99
CA ILE A 181 16.53 5.52 7.59
C ILE A 181 16.81 6.99 7.89
N THR A 182 16.01 7.87 7.31
CA THR A 182 16.09 9.32 7.51
C THR A 182 14.96 9.75 8.45
N ILE A 183 15.30 10.38 9.57
CA ILE A 183 14.36 10.88 10.58
C ILE A 183 14.52 12.39 10.70
N GLY A 184 13.40 13.11 10.83
CA GLY A 184 13.38 14.57 10.96
C GLY A 184 13.84 15.04 12.35
N THR A 185 14.25 16.30 12.45
CA THR A 185 14.75 16.88 13.71
C THR A 185 13.65 17.26 14.70
N ASN A 186 12.37 17.23 14.29
CA ASN A 186 11.23 17.67 15.09
C ASN A 186 10.60 16.56 15.95
N VAL A 187 11.25 15.39 16.04
CA VAL A 187 10.76 14.23 16.77
C VAL A 187 11.39 14.18 18.16
N ALA A 188 10.57 14.00 19.19
CA ALA A 188 11.02 13.82 20.58
C ALA A 188 10.81 12.37 21.03
N ASN A 189 11.81 11.77 21.67
CA ASN A 189 11.73 10.45 22.32
C ASN A 189 11.39 9.26 21.39
N VAL A 190 11.92 9.24 20.16
CA VAL A 190 11.79 8.08 19.26
C VAL A 190 12.70 6.93 19.70
N ASN A 191 12.15 5.71 19.73
CA ASN A 191 12.93 4.49 19.87
C ASN A 191 13.38 3.99 18.49
N VAL A 192 14.69 3.85 18.29
CA VAL A 192 15.27 3.42 17.00
C VAL A 192 16.03 2.12 17.20
N ASP A 193 15.66 1.11 16.42
CA ASP A 193 16.38 -0.15 16.26
C ASP A 193 16.87 -0.25 14.81
N GLY A 194 18.17 -0.45 14.61
CA GLY A 194 18.78 -0.46 13.28
C GLY A 194 18.49 -1.72 12.46
N GLY A 195 18.00 -2.78 13.11
CA GLY A 195 18.01 -4.14 12.56
C GLY A 195 19.25 -4.93 12.96
#